data_AF-A0A3D5MGQ1-F1
#
_entry.id   AF-A0A3D5MGQ1-F1
#
_cell.length_a   1.000
_cell.length_b   1.000
_cell.length_c   1.000
_cell.angle_alpha   90.00
_cell.angle_beta   90.00
_cell.angle_gamma   90.00
#
_symmetry.space_group_name_H-M   'P 1'
#
loop_
_entity.id
_entity.type
_entity.pdbx_description
1 polymer ?
#
loop_
_entity_poly.entity_id
_entity_poly.type
_entity_poly.pdbx_seq_one_letter_code
_entity_poly.pdbx_strand_id
1 'polypeptide(L)' 'AVRAFMREPPFLGATPVMVGDDLTDEAAFEAAQALGGFGVLVGAPRLTAARYGLPGVSAVLDWLEALAADAQKEARHEA' A
#
# COMPACT_ATOMS: atom_id res chain seq x y z
N ALA A 1 -12.27 -7.10 0.94
CA ALA A 1 -12.47 -5.67 0.60
C ALA A 1 -11.69 -5.24 -0.65
N VAL A 2 -10.36 -5.38 -0.70
CA VAL A 2 -9.49 -4.91 -1.81
C VAL A 2 -10.06 -5.20 -3.20
N ARG A 3 -10.37 -6.47 -3.50
CA ARG A 3 -10.92 -6.87 -4.81
C ARG A 3 -12.22 -6.15 -5.20
N ALA A 4 -13.03 -5.73 -4.22
CA ALA A 4 -14.27 -5.00 -4.48
C ALA A 4 -13.98 -3.55 -4.86
N PHE A 5 -13.17 -2.84 -4.06
CA PHE A 5 -12.74 -1.48 -4.37
C PHE A 5 -12.09 -1.37 -5.74
N MET A 6 -11.21 -2.31 -6.11
CA MET A 6 -10.51 -2.30 -7.40
C MET A 6 -11.44 -2.44 -8.64
N ARG A 7 -12.74 -2.68 -8.45
CA ARG A 7 -13.75 -2.68 -9.52
C ARG A 7 -14.55 -1.38 -9.60
N GLU A 8 -14.29 -0.43 -8.71
CA GLU A 8 -15.06 0.81 -8.58
C GLU A 8 -14.15 2.02 -8.82
N PRO A 9 -14.61 3.08 -9.51
CA PRO A 9 -13.91 4.35 -9.52
C PRO A 9 -13.75 4.90 -8.09
N PRO A 10 -12.62 5.56 -7.74
CA PRO A 10 -11.48 5.89 -8.60
C PRO A 10 -10.41 4.78 -8.69
N PHE A 11 -10.63 3.61 -8.11
CA PHE A 11 -9.63 2.54 -8.03
C PHE A 11 -9.60 1.63 -9.26
N LEU A 12 -10.61 1.71 -10.14
CA LEU A 12 -10.65 0.94 -11.37
C LEU A 12 -9.41 1.22 -12.24
N GLY A 13 -8.60 0.19 -12.46
CA GLY A 13 -7.35 0.29 -13.23
C GLY A 13 -6.13 0.77 -12.44
N ALA A 14 -6.30 1.13 -11.16
CA ALA A 14 -5.17 1.48 -10.29
C ALA A 14 -4.35 0.24 -9.91
N THR A 15 -3.15 0.46 -9.34
CA THR A 15 -2.33 -0.61 -8.74
C THR A 15 -2.56 -0.61 -7.22
N PRO A 16 -3.04 -1.71 -6.60
CA PRO A 16 -3.33 -1.72 -5.18
C PRO A 16 -2.08 -1.83 -4.31
N VAL A 17 -1.93 -0.94 -3.34
CA VAL A 17 -0.93 -1.06 -2.26
C VAL A 17 -1.68 -1.23 -0.94
N MET A 18 -1.50 -2.37 -0.29
CA MET A 18 -2.11 -2.68 1.01
C MET A 18 -1.06 -2.53 2.12
N VAL A 19 -1.39 -1.84 3.21
CA VAL A 19 -0.51 -1.64 4.37
C VAL A 19 -1.28 -2.09 5.62
N GLY A 20 -0.68 -2.94 6.44
CA GLY A 20 -1.34 -3.52 7.63
C GLY A 20 -0.36 -4.22 8.57
N ASP A 21 -0.77 -4.46 9.82
CA ASP A 21 0.10 -4.99 10.89
C ASP A 21 -0.29 -6.40 11.36
N ASP A 22 -1.54 -6.83 11.16
CA ASP A 22 -2.08 -8.02 11.82
C ASP A 22 -2.39 -9.20 10.87
N LEU A 23 -2.92 -10.29 11.43
CA LEU A 23 -3.25 -11.49 10.66
C LEU A 23 -4.46 -11.29 9.74
N THR A 24 -5.33 -10.33 10.03
CA THR A 24 -6.52 -10.04 9.22
C THR A 24 -6.14 -9.39 7.89
N ASP A 25 -4.99 -8.72 7.85
CA ASP A 25 -4.45 -8.07 6.64
C ASP A 25 -3.87 -9.04 5.62
N GLU A 26 -3.54 -10.28 6.00
CA GLU A 26 -2.88 -11.25 5.12
C GLU A 26 -3.69 -11.53 3.84
N ALA A 27 -5.00 -11.72 3.98
CA ALA A 27 -5.89 -11.91 2.83
C ALA A 27 -5.95 -10.68 1.91
N ALA A 28 -5.72 -9.48 2.45
CA ALA A 28 -5.66 -8.25 1.68
C ALA A 28 -4.31 -8.10 0.95
N PHE A 29 -3.20 -8.54 1.55
CA PHE A 29 -1.89 -8.60 0.88
C PHE A 29 -1.93 -9.55 -0.32
N GLU A 30 -2.46 -10.77 -0.14
CA GLU A 30 -2.62 -11.74 -1.23
C GLU A 30 -3.51 -11.17 -2.35
N ALA A 31 -4.60 -10.50 -1.98
CA ALA A 31 -5.50 -9.87 -2.95
C ALA A 31 -4.79 -8.75 -3.74
N ALA A 32 -3.99 -7.91 -3.08
CA ALA A 32 -3.22 -6.86 -3.74
C ALA A 32 -2.18 -7.46 -4.71
N GLN A 33 -1.44 -8.48 -4.27
CA GLN A 33 -0.46 -9.17 -5.11
C GLN A 33 -1.10 -9.84 -6.34
N ALA A 34 -2.24 -10.51 -6.17
CA ALA A 34 -2.97 -11.14 -7.27
C ALA A 34 -3.53 -10.13 -8.29
N LEU A 35 -3.62 -8.85 -7.92
CA LEU A 35 -4.08 -7.75 -8.78
C LEU A 35 -2.90 -6.92 -9.35
N GLY A 36 -1.67 -7.42 -9.25
CA GLY A 36 -0.47 -6.76 -9.79
C GLY A 36 0.15 -5.71 -8.86
N GLY A 37 -0.41 -5.55 -7.66
CA GLY A 37 0.11 -4.67 -6.62
C GLY A 37 0.95 -5.42 -5.58
N PHE A 38 0.93 -4.93 -4.34
CA PHE A 38 1.67 -5.56 -3.23
C PHE A 38 1.15 -5.19 -1.84
N GLY A 39 1.51 -6.02 -0.85
CA GLY A 39 1.33 -5.73 0.57
C GLY A 39 2.60 -5.21 1.26
N VAL A 40 2.43 -4.42 2.31
CA VAL A 40 3.46 -3.92 3.22
C VAL A 40 3.07 -4.27 4.66
N LEU A 41 3.86 -5.12 5.30
CA LEU A 41 3.70 -5.46 6.72
C LEU A 41 4.22 -4.32 7.59
N VAL A 42 3.47 -3.93 8.61
CA VAL A 42 3.88 -2.96 9.62
C VAL A 42 4.26 -3.68 10.91
N GLY A 43 5.46 -3.39 11.43
CA GLY A 43 5.98 -3.97 12.66
C GLY A 43 7.06 -5.02 12.44
N ALA A 44 7.20 -5.92 13.42
CA ALA A 44 8.26 -6.92 13.43
C ALA A 44 8.13 -7.91 12.25
N PRO A 45 9.24 -8.30 11.60
CA PRO A 45 9.22 -9.32 10.57
C PRO A 45 8.60 -10.63 11.07
N ARG A 46 7.68 -11.18 10.29
CA ARG A 46 7.04 -12.48 10.52
C ARG A 46 6.72 -13.14 9.18
N LEU A 47 6.27 -14.40 9.21
CA LEU A 47 5.68 -15.02 8.02
C LEU A 47 4.45 -14.19 7.61
N THR A 48 4.46 -13.72 6.36
CA THR A 48 3.45 -12.84 5.80
C THR A 48 3.42 -12.96 4.27
N ALA A 49 2.28 -12.69 3.66
CA ALA A 49 2.10 -12.49 2.22
C ALA A 49 2.50 -11.08 1.76
N ALA A 50 2.77 -10.15 2.68
CA ALA A 50 3.31 -8.85 2.32
C ALA A 50 4.67 -8.98 1.62
N ARG A 51 4.88 -8.16 0.58
CA ARG A 51 6.14 -8.14 -0.19
C ARG A 51 7.22 -7.31 0.48
N TYR A 52 6.82 -6.27 1.20
CA TYR A 52 7.71 -5.35 1.90
C TYR A 52 7.32 -5.25 3.38
N GLY A 53 8.20 -4.65 4.17
CA GLY A 53 7.96 -4.41 5.59
C GLY A 53 8.47 -3.04 6.03
N LEU A 54 7.72 -2.40 6.93
CA LEU A 54 8.10 -1.17 7.62
C LEU A 54 8.08 -1.44 9.13
N PRO A 55 9.06 -0.91 9.90
CA PRO A 55 9.26 -1.31 11.30
C PRO A 55 8.15 -0.84 12.26
N GLY A 56 7.26 0.04 11.82
CA GLY A 56 6.15 0.55 12.63
C GLY A 56 5.47 1.76 12.00
N VAL A 57 4.48 2.29 12.72
CA VAL A 57 3.62 3.39 12.24
C VAL A 57 4.42 4.64 11.86
N SER A 58 5.46 5.00 12.63
CA SER A 58 6.29 6.18 12.29
C SER A 58 6.87 6.06 10.89
N ALA A 59 7.43 4.89 10.54
CA ALA A 59 8.04 4.69 9.24
C ALA A 59 7.01 4.67 8.10
N VAL A 60 5.76 4.26 8.38
CA VAL A 60 4.65 4.38 7.43
C VAL A 60 4.32 5.84 7.17
N LEU A 61 4.23 6.66 8.21
CA LEU A 61 3.95 8.09 8.08
C LEU A 61 5.08 8.82 7.33
N ASP A 62 6.33 8.57 7.71
CA ASP A 62 7.50 9.14 7.03
C ASP A 62 7.50 8.79 5.52
N TRP A 63 7.15 7.55 5.19
CA TRP A 63 7.04 7.08 3.80
C TRP A 63 5.90 7.79 3.04
N LEU A 64 4.71 7.91 3.64
CA LEU A 64 3.57 8.58 3.00
C LEU A 64 3.81 10.08 2.82
N GLU A 65 4.47 10.74 3.78
CA GLU A 65 4.85 12.15 3.69
C GLU A 65 5.83 12.40 2.55
N ALA A 66 6.84 11.55 2.41
CA ALA A 66 7.79 11.63 1.29
C ALA A 66 7.08 11.49 -0.07
N LEU A 67 6.18 10.50 -0.20
CA LEU A 67 5.40 10.31 -1.43
C LEU A 67 4.50 11.51 -1.74
N ALA A 68 3.82 12.06 -0.73
CA ALA A 68 2.98 13.23 -0.90
C ALA A 68 3.81 14.43 -1.35
N ALA A 69 4.97 14.67 -0.75
CA ALA A 69 5.87 15.75 -1.12
C ALA A 69 6.36 15.61 -2.56
N ASP A 70 6.66 14.40 -3.03
CA ASP A 70 7.11 14.15 -4.39
C ASP A 70 5.97 14.33 -5.41
N ALA A 71 4.76 13.83 -5.13
CA ALA A 71 3.59 14.06 -5.97
C ALA A 71 3.24 15.55 -6.13
N GLN A 72 3.42 16.36 -5.08
CA GLN A 72 3.22 17.82 -5.16
C GLN A 72 4.27 18.51 -6.04
N LYS A 73 5.51 18.00 -6.06
CA LYS A 73 6.57 18.53 -6.95
C LYS A 73 6.28 18.18 -8.40
N GLU A 74 5.86 16.95 -8.69
CA GLU A 74 5.50 16.52 -10.05
C GLU A 74 4.36 17.38 -10.62
N ALA A 75 3.27 17.53 -9.86
CA ALA A 75 2.14 18.36 -10.28
C ALA A 75 2.51 19.83 -10.54
N ARG A 76 3.50 20.38 -9.82
CA ARG A 76 4.00 21.75 -10.02
C ARG A 76 4.89 21.87 -11.26
N HIS A 77 5.59 20.81 -11.67
CA HIS A 77 6.43 20.84 -12.88
C HIS A 77 5.63 20.67 -14.17
N GLU A 78 4.43 20.08 -14.10
CA GLU A 78 3.54 19.88 -15.24
C GLU A 78 2.59 21.07 -15.52
N ALA A 79 2.51 22.05 -14.60
CA ALA A 79 1.66 23.24 -14.68
C ALA A 79 2.40 24.48 -15.22
#